data_AF-A0A2K2TUQ7-F1
#
_entry.id   AF-A0A2K2TUQ7-F1
#
_cell.length_a   1.000
_cell.length_b   1.000
_cell.length_c   1.000
_cell.angle_alpha   90.00
_cell.angle_beta   90.00
_cell.angle_gamma   90.00
#
_symmetry.space_group_name_H-M   'P 1'
#
loop_
_entity.id
_entity.type
_entity.pdbx_description
1 polymer ?
#
loop_
_entity_poly.entity_id
_entity_poly.type
_entity_poly.pdbx_seq_one_letter_code
_entity_poly.pdbx_strand_id
1 'polypeptide(L)'
;MGMMKKVKQNEDGFTLVEMLAVLVIIAVLAAVAVPSMTGFIKDAQKKSHTVQARAVLVAAQTVATEYTQRDGEPDNLKKEIVELIGDNYITEDEIGDIEIDAETRKVLSIEYTPKGGKKITINSEGVTYED
;
A
#
# COMPACT_ATOMS: atom_id res chain seq x y z
N MET A 1 10.66 -47.67 -54.84
CA MET A 1 10.88 -46.35 -55.46
C MET A 1 10.00 -45.35 -54.75
N GLY A 2 10.49 -44.72 -53.67
CA GLY A 2 9.72 -43.76 -52.88
C GLY A 2 9.89 -42.35 -53.43
N MET A 3 8.82 -41.71 -53.88
CA MET A 3 8.84 -40.31 -54.31
C MET A 3 8.94 -39.41 -53.07
N MET A 4 10.12 -38.83 -52.82
CA MET A 4 10.26 -37.73 -51.86
C MET A 4 9.57 -36.49 -52.42
N LYS A 5 8.39 -36.18 -51.88
CA LYS A 5 7.62 -34.98 -52.19
C LYS A 5 8.36 -33.78 -51.60
N LYS A 6 9.00 -32.95 -52.43
CA LYS A 6 9.60 -31.69 -52.01
C LYS A 6 8.51 -30.79 -51.43
N VAL A 7 8.51 -30.64 -50.11
CA VAL A 7 7.75 -29.58 -49.42
C VAL A 7 8.44 -28.26 -49.80
N LYS A 8 7.79 -27.43 -50.62
CA LYS A 8 8.21 -26.04 -50.80
C LYS A 8 7.94 -25.34 -49.48
N GLN A 9 8.99 -25.00 -48.74
CA GLN A 9 8.88 -24.09 -47.61
C GLN A 9 8.64 -22.70 -48.20
N ASN A 10 7.45 -22.14 -47.97
CA ASN A 10 7.19 -20.73 -48.23
C ASN A 10 7.89 -19.95 -47.13
N GLU A 11 9.16 -19.63 -47.34
CA GLU A 11 9.94 -18.76 -46.48
C GLU A 11 9.63 -17.30 -46.84
N ASP A 12 8.37 -16.90 -46.66
CA ASP A 12 8.00 -15.48 -46.65
C ASP A 12 8.49 -14.89 -45.33
N GLY A 13 9.77 -14.50 -45.31
CA GLY A 13 10.43 -13.89 -44.17
C GLY A 13 9.82 -12.51 -43.87
N PHE A 14 9.52 -12.26 -42.59
CA PHE A 14 9.03 -10.98 -42.12
C PHE A 14 10.06 -9.87 -42.40
N THR A 15 9.62 -8.73 -42.93
CA THR A 15 10.55 -7.66 -43.26
C THR A 15 10.96 -6.89 -42.01
N LEU A 16 12.21 -6.43 -41.94
CA LEU A 16 12.69 -5.61 -40.81
C LEU A 16 11.87 -4.33 -40.62
N VAL A 17 11.37 -3.77 -41.73
CA VAL A 17 10.52 -2.57 -41.74
C VAL A 17 9.20 -2.83 -41.01
N GLU A 18 8.63 -4.01 -41.17
CA GLU A 18 7.35 -4.39 -40.57
C GLU A 18 7.49 -4.58 -39.05
N MET A 19 8.60 -5.15 -38.59
CA MET A 19 8.93 -5.18 -37.15
C MET A 19 9.16 -3.78 -36.59
N LEU A 20 9.83 -2.91 -37.35
CA LEU A 20 10.11 -1.53 -36.91
C LEU A 20 8.82 -0.71 -36.75
N ALA A 21 7.87 -0.85 -37.68
CA ALA A 21 6.57 -0.18 -37.59
C ALA A 21 5.79 -0.60 -36.32
N VAL A 22 5.80 -1.91 -35.98
CA VAL A 22 5.15 -2.42 -34.77
C VAL A 22 5.80 -1.89 -33.50
N LEU A 23 7.14 -1.89 -33.42
CA LEU A 23 7.87 -1.36 -32.27
C LEU A 23 7.60 0.13 -32.04
N VAL A 24 7.51 0.91 -33.11
CA VAL A 24 7.15 2.33 -33.03
C VAL A 24 5.74 2.51 -32.46
N ILE A 25 4.76 1.72 -32.92
CA ILE A 25 3.38 1.80 -32.40
C ILE A 25 3.36 1.40 -30.91
N ILE A 26 4.01 0.31 -30.52
CA ILE A 26 4.11 -0.12 -29.11
C ILE A 26 4.78 0.96 -28.25
N ALA A 27 5.85 1.60 -28.75
CA ALA A 27 6.55 2.66 -28.02
C ALA A 27 5.64 3.86 -27.74
N VAL A 28 4.84 4.30 -28.72
CA VAL A 28 3.88 5.41 -28.54
C VAL A 28 2.77 5.02 -27.56
N LEU A 29 2.23 3.81 -27.67
CA LEU A 29 1.20 3.32 -26.74
C LEU A 29 1.74 3.22 -25.32
N ALA A 30 2.94 2.68 -25.13
CA ALA A 30 3.60 2.56 -23.83
C ALA A 30 3.87 3.93 -23.21
N ALA A 31 4.30 4.92 -24.01
CA ALA A 31 4.58 6.27 -23.52
C ALA A 31 3.34 6.95 -22.90
N VAL A 32 2.14 6.69 -23.42
CA VAL A 32 0.89 7.24 -22.87
C VAL A 32 0.32 6.34 -21.75
N ALA A 33 0.44 5.01 -21.88
CA ALA A 33 -0.14 4.07 -20.93
C ALA A 33 0.59 4.01 -19.57
N VAL A 34 1.93 4.05 -19.58
CA VAL A 34 2.75 3.95 -18.35
C VAL A 34 2.43 5.05 -17.34
N PRO A 35 2.43 6.36 -17.66
CA PRO A 35 2.15 7.39 -16.66
C PRO A 35 0.75 7.25 -16.04
N SER A 36 -0.25 6.94 -16.87
CA SER A 36 -1.62 6.66 -16.41
C SER A 36 -1.65 5.51 -15.39
N MET A 37 -1.03 4.38 -15.72
CA MET A 37 -0.96 3.21 -14.85
C MET A 37 -0.21 3.51 -13.53
N THR A 38 0.89 4.28 -13.58
CA THR A 38 1.62 4.67 -12.36
C THR A 38 0.78 5.55 -11.43
N GLY A 39 -0.08 6.43 -11.97
CA GLY A 39 -1.01 7.23 -11.18
C GLY A 39 -2.02 6.36 -10.43
N PHE A 40 -2.67 5.42 -11.14
CA PHE A 40 -3.61 4.48 -10.53
C PHE A 40 -2.98 3.61 -9.43
N ILE A 41 -1.73 3.18 -9.63
CA ILE A 41 -1.00 2.39 -8.62
C ILE A 41 -0.77 3.24 -7.35
N LYS A 42 -0.33 4.50 -7.50
CA LYS A 42 -0.12 5.41 -6.36
C LYS A 42 -1.42 5.67 -5.59
N ASP A 43 -2.53 5.88 -6.30
CA ASP A 43 -3.85 6.07 -5.67
C ASP A 43 -4.33 4.81 -4.95
N ALA A 44 -4.13 3.64 -5.54
CA ALA A 44 -4.48 2.36 -4.92
C ALA A 44 -3.65 2.11 -3.65
N GLN A 45 -2.34 2.36 -3.70
CA GLN A 45 -1.45 2.27 -2.54
C GLN A 45 -1.87 3.25 -1.44
N LYS A 46 -2.10 4.53 -1.78
CA LYS A 46 -2.57 5.55 -0.83
C LYS A 46 -3.86 5.10 -0.12
N LYS A 47 -4.84 4.60 -0.87
CA LYS A 47 -6.09 4.07 -0.31
C LYS A 47 -5.87 2.85 0.59
N SER A 48 -5.04 1.89 0.15
CA SER A 48 -4.72 0.70 0.94
C SER A 48 -4.09 1.07 2.28
N HIS A 49 -3.10 1.96 2.26
CA HIS A 49 -2.43 2.42 3.47
C HIS A 49 -3.36 3.20 4.40
N THR A 50 -4.30 3.94 3.83
CA THR A 50 -5.32 4.65 4.63
C THR A 50 -6.25 3.67 5.35
N VAL A 51 -6.62 2.57 4.68
CA VAL A 51 -7.42 1.50 5.30
C VAL A 51 -6.63 0.81 6.42
N GLN A 52 -5.35 0.53 6.19
CA GLN A 52 -4.45 -0.06 7.21
C GLN A 52 -4.33 0.87 8.43
N ALA A 53 -4.05 2.15 8.22
CA ALA A 53 -3.97 3.15 9.28
C ALA A 53 -5.27 3.23 10.11
N ARG A 54 -6.45 3.14 9.44
CA ARG A 54 -7.74 3.08 10.15
C ARG A 54 -7.88 1.80 10.99
N ALA A 55 -7.41 0.67 10.49
CA ALA A 55 -7.42 -0.58 11.25
C ALA A 55 -6.55 -0.46 12.50
N VAL A 56 -5.36 0.17 12.39
CA VAL A 56 -4.49 0.47 13.54
C VAL A 56 -5.19 1.38 14.56
N LEU A 57 -5.90 2.42 14.12
CA LEU A 57 -6.68 3.27 15.03
C LEU A 57 -7.75 2.49 15.80
N VAL A 58 -8.51 1.64 15.12
CA VAL A 58 -9.54 0.81 15.76
C VAL A 58 -8.91 -0.18 16.73
N ALA A 59 -7.77 -0.79 16.37
CA ALA A 59 -7.04 -1.69 17.26
C ALA A 59 -6.55 -0.96 18.52
N ALA A 60 -5.97 0.23 18.37
CA ALA A 60 -5.50 1.04 19.49
C ALA A 60 -6.65 1.47 20.41
N GLN A 61 -7.79 1.86 19.84
CA GLN A 61 -9.00 2.18 20.61
C GLN A 61 -9.51 0.97 21.40
N THR A 62 -9.42 -0.22 20.80
CA THR A 62 -9.80 -1.48 21.47
C THR A 62 -8.88 -1.75 22.65
N VAL A 63 -7.56 -1.66 22.45
CA VAL A 63 -6.56 -1.81 23.52
C VAL A 63 -6.78 -0.78 24.62
N ALA A 64 -6.99 0.49 24.28
CA ALA A 64 -7.25 1.55 25.27
C ALA A 64 -8.51 1.31 26.09
N THR A 65 -9.56 0.76 25.46
CA THR A 65 -10.80 0.40 26.14
C THR A 65 -10.58 -0.76 27.12
N GLU A 66 -9.87 -1.80 26.71
CA GLU A 66 -9.54 -2.94 27.57
C GLU A 66 -8.62 -2.54 28.73
N TYR A 67 -7.63 -1.70 28.45
CA TYR A 67 -6.69 -1.17 29.44
C TYR A 67 -7.40 -0.35 30.53
N THR A 68 -8.37 0.47 30.10
CA THR A 68 -9.19 1.27 31.02
C THR A 68 -10.07 0.40 31.91
N GLN A 69 -10.63 -0.69 31.38
CA GLN A 69 -11.44 -1.64 32.17
C GLN A 69 -10.63 -2.39 33.23
N ARG A 70 -9.33 -2.56 33.02
CA ARG A 70 -8.42 -3.28 33.94
C ARG A 70 -7.73 -2.36 34.94
N ASP A 71 -8.12 -1.08 35.00
CA ASP A 71 -7.48 -0.05 35.84
C ASP A 71 -5.96 0.03 35.64
N GLY A 72 -5.51 -0.09 34.39
CA GLY A 72 -4.10 0.03 34.06
C GLY A 72 -3.53 1.44 34.34
N GLU A 73 -2.22 1.50 34.60
CA GLU A 73 -1.50 2.75 34.85
C GLU A 73 -1.41 3.61 33.58
N PRO A 74 -1.91 4.87 33.59
CA PRO A 74 -2.05 5.69 32.38
C PRO A 74 -0.77 5.82 31.54
N ASP A 75 0.39 5.86 32.19
CA ASP A 75 1.69 6.05 31.56
C ASP A 75 2.12 4.86 30.68
N ASN A 76 1.57 3.66 30.93
CA ASN A 76 1.92 2.44 30.19
C ASN A 76 1.00 2.17 29.00
N LEU A 77 -0.13 2.88 28.88
CA LEU A 77 -1.11 2.64 27.82
C LEU A 77 -0.52 2.77 26.41
N LYS A 78 0.28 3.82 26.16
CA LYS A 78 0.92 4.01 24.85
C LYS A 78 1.82 2.84 24.48
N LYS A 79 2.59 2.34 25.45
CA LYS A 79 3.50 1.22 25.25
C LYS A 79 2.74 -0.06 24.91
N GLU A 80 1.67 -0.35 25.64
CA GLU A 80 0.84 -1.55 25.40
C GLU A 80 0.15 -1.51 24.03
N ILE A 81 -0.31 -0.33 23.59
CA ILE A 81 -0.85 -0.15 22.23
C ILE A 81 0.20 -0.49 21.17
N VAL A 82 1.43 0.03 21.30
CA VAL A 82 2.49 -0.22 20.31
C VAL A 82 2.91 -1.70 20.31
N GLU A 83 3.08 -2.32 21.48
CA GLU A 83 3.47 -3.75 21.58
C GLU A 83 2.41 -4.67 20.97
N LEU A 84 1.12 -4.49 21.30
CA LEU A 84 0.06 -5.39 20.85
C LEU A 84 -0.29 -5.23 19.37
N ILE A 85 -0.18 -4.02 18.82
CA ILE A 85 -0.45 -3.80 17.39
C ILE A 85 0.77 -4.20 16.55
N GLY A 86 1.99 -3.89 17.01
CA GLY A 86 3.23 -4.24 16.33
C GLY A 86 3.35 -5.73 16.06
N ASP A 87 3.06 -6.57 17.05
CA ASP A 87 3.20 -8.03 16.92
C ASP A 87 2.15 -8.69 16.00
N ASN A 88 0.97 -8.09 15.83
CA ASN A 88 -0.17 -8.74 15.16
C ASN A 88 -0.55 -8.15 13.79
N TYR A 89 -0.18 -6.90 13.49
CA TYR A 89 -0.66 -6.21 12.28
C TYR A 89 0.45 -5.65 11.39
N ILE A 90 1.69 -5.59 11.87
CA ILE A 90 2.71 -4.73 11.29
C ILE A 90 4.06 -5.45 11.23
N THR A 91 4.41 -6.04 10.09
CA THR A 91 5.74 -6.67 9.93
C THR A 91 6.81 -5.70 9.47
N GLU A 92 6.44 -4.59 8.81
CA GLU A 92 7.37 -3.62 8.21
C GLU A 92 6.84 -2.17 8.18
N ASP A 93 5.68 -1.91 8.77
CA ASP A 93 5.15 -0.55 8.95
C ASP A 93 5.60 -0.02 10.33
N GLU A 94 5.45 1.27 10.57
CA GLU A 94 5.84 1.90 11.84
C GLU A 94 4.65 2.63 12.45
N ILE A 95 4.40 2.41 13.75
CA ILE A 95 3.50 3.25 14.53
C ILE A 95 4.34 4.37 15.13
N GLY A 96 3.97 5.61 14.80
CA GLY A 96 4.61 6.82 15.34
C GLY A 96 3.92 7.29 16.61
N ASP A 97 3.75 8.60 16.74
CA ASP A 97 3.09 9.20 17.90
C ASP A 97 1.62 8.79 18.01
N ILE A 98 1.20 8.58 19.26
CA ILE A 98 -0.19 8.31 19.64
C ILE A 98 -0.60 9.37 20.65
N GLU A 99 -1.65 10.12 20.31
CA GLU A 99 -2.25 11.09 21.23
C GLU A 99 -3.45 10.45 21.93
N ILE A 100 -3.46 10.56 23.26
CA ILE A 100 -4.49 9.97 24.11
C ILE A 100 -5.00 11.08 25.03
N ASP A 101 -6.32 11.18 25.13
CA ASP A 101 -6.97 12.07 26.08
C ASP A 101 -6.71 11.59 27.52
N ALA A 102 -6.11 12.43 28.35
CA ALA A 102 -5.66 12.05 29.68
C ALA A 102 -6.80 11.72 30.66
N GLU A 103 -7.99 12.29 30.44
CA GLU A 103 -9.15 12.12 31.33
C GLU A 103 -10.00 10.92 30.92
N THR A 104 -10.26 10.78 29.62
CA THR A 104 -11.15 9.75 29.05
C THR A 104 -10.41 8.52 28.55
N ARG A 105 -9.07 8.57 28.49
CA ARG A 105 -8.19 7.52 27.96
C ARG A 105 -8.50 7.12 26.52
N LYS A 106 -9.19 7.99 25.77
CA LYS A 106 -9.53 7.77 24.37
C LYS A 106 -8.36 8.13 23.48
N VAL A 107 -8.11 7.29 22.46
CA VAL A 107 -7.13 7.59 21.42
C VAL A 107 -7.69 8.71 20.53
N LEU A 108 -7.02 9.86 20.53
CA LEU A 108 -7.37 11.06 19.76
C LEU A 108 -6.73 11.05 18.38
N SER A 109 -5.47 10.61 18.29
CA SER A 109 -4.76 10.49 17.03
C SER A 109 -3.71 9.38 17.03
N ILE A 110 -3.41 8.86 15.84
CA ILE A 110 -2.29 7.94 15.59
C ILE A 110 -1.55 8.36 14.33
N GLU A 111 -0.23 8.35 14.42
CA GLU A 111 0.67 8.33 13.28
C GLU A 111 1.00 6.89 12.86
N TYR A 112 0.86 6.60 11.58
CA TYR A 112 1.17 5.30 10.99
C TYR A 112 1.95 5.51 9.69
N THR A 113 3.09 4.85 9.56
CA THR A 113 3.95 4.91 8.37
C THR A 113 3.99 3.53 7.71
N PRO A 114 3.23 3.32 6.62
CA PRO A 114 3.31 2.07 5.87
C PRO A 114 4.66 1.91 5.19
N LYS A 115 5.12 0.67 4.99
CA LYS A 115 6.35 0.40 4.26
C LYS A 115 6.33 1.00 2.85
N GLY A 116 7.29 1.88 2.58
CA GLY A 116 7.44 2.53 1.26
C GLY A 116 6.35 3.55 0.93
N GLY A 117 5.49 3.89 1.89
CA GLY A 117 4.53 4.98 1.77
C GLY A 117 4.90 6.17 2.66
N LYS A 118 4.06 7.19 2.63
CA LYS A 118 4.20 8.40 3.43
C LYS A 118 3.55 8.21 4.80
N LYS A 119 4.02 8.93 5.81
CA LYS A 119 3.37 8.98 7.11
C LYS A 119 1.92 9.45 6.98
N ILE A 120 1.03 8.74 7.67
CA ILE A 120 -0.42 8.99 7.72
C ILE A 120 -0.79 9.33 9.16
N THR A 121 -1.45 10.46 9.36
CA THR A 121 -1.99 10.83 10.67
C THR A 121 -3.51 10.76 10.61
N ILE A 122 -4.11 9.96 11.50
CA ILE A 122 -5.56 9.82 11.61
C ILE A 122 -6.02 10.39 12.94
N ASN A 123 -7.05 11.25 12.90
CA ASN A 123 -7.71 11.82 14.07
C ASN A 123 -9.24 11.88 13.85
N SER A 124 -9.98 12.50 14.77
CA SER A 124 -11.44 12.68 14.66
C SER A 124 -11.89 13.55 13.47
N GLU A 125 -11.01 14.41 12.95
CA GLU A 125 -11.29 15.32 11.85
C GLU A 125 -11.05 14.68 10.48
N GLY A 126 -10.22 13.63 10.41
CA GLY A 126 -10.00 12.85 9.20
C GLY A 126 -8.62 12.21 9.10
N VAL A 127 -8.15 12.07 7.85
CA VAL A 127 -6.86 11.48 7.51
C VAL A 127 -6.01 12.53 6.81
N THR A 128 -4.80 12.75 7.31
CA THR A 128 -3.79 13.63 6.70
C THR A 128 -2.56 12.81 6.32
N TYR A 129 -1.79 13.33 5.35
CA TYR A 129 -0.57 12.69 4.85
C TYR A 129 0.55 13.72 4.97
N GLU A 130 1.72 13.30 5.44
CA GLU A 130 2.92 14.14 5.42
C GLU A 130 3.34 14.40 3.96
N ASP A 131 3.83 15.61 3.65
CA ASP A 131 4.20 16.01 2.28
C ASP A 131 5.55 15.42 1.83
#